data_AF-A0A0V0GNH9-F1
#
_entry.id   AF-A0A0V0GNH9-F1
#
_cell.length_a   1.000
_cell.length_b   1.000
_cell.length_c   1.000
_cell.angle_alpha   90.00
_cell.angle_beta   90.00
_cell.angle_gamma   90.00
#
_symmetry.space_group_name_H-M   'P 1'
#
loop_
_entity.id
_entity.type
_entity.pdbx_description
1 polymer ?
#
loop_
_entity_poly.entity_id
_entity_poly.type
_entity_poly.pdbx_seq_one_letter_code
_entity_poly.pdbx_strand_id
1 'polypeptide(L)'
;MSNSCPKLGSFYEFFSLSHLTPPLQFIRRETRKVDEVLPNDYLFSLEVKLFNGKLVLVEACRKGFHNTGKHGILCHNLVDLLRQLSRAFDNAYNELMKGFLERNKFGNLPYGLRANTWLVPPVVAQMPSIFPSLPVEDDKWGGNGGGLGRD
;
A
#
# COMPACT_ATOMS: atom_id res chain seq x y z
N MET A 1 18.05 23.78 -29.50
CA MET A 1 18.01 22.71 -28.48
C MET A 1 16.58 22.22 -28.40
N SER A 2 16.27 21.06 -28.98
CA SER A 2 14.91 20.51 -28.96
C SER A 2 14.60 20.01 -27.56
N ASN A 3 13.92 20.83 -26.76
CA ASN A 3 13.35 20.41 -25.49
C ASN A 3 12.21 19.44 -25.77
N SER A 4 12.53 18.17 -25.97
CA SER A 4 11.56 17.08 -25.97
C SER A 4 10.95 17.00 -24.58
N CYS A 5 9.84 17.69 -24.38
CA CYS A 5 9.03 17.52 -23.17
C CYS A 5 8.70 16.03 -23.05
N PRO A 6 9.09 15.34 -21.96
CA PRO A 6 8.83 13.92 -21.82
C PRO A 6 7.33 13.68 -21.91
N LYS A 7 6.93 12.74 -22.78
CA LYS A 7 5.52 12.39 -22.91
C LYS A 7 5.04 11.79 -21.59
N LEU A 8 3.85 12.20 -21.15
CA LEU A 8 3.25 11.68 -19.92
C LEU A 8 3.16 10.14 -19.90
N GLY A 9 2.94 9.52 -21.06
CA GLY A 9 3.00 8.06 -21.20
C GLY A 9 4.36 7.46 -20.87
N SER A 10 5.46 8.10 -21.30
CA SER A 10 6.83 7.65 -20.97
C SER A 10 7.16 7.82 -19.49
N PHE A 11 6.55 8.80 -18.82
CA PHE A 11 6.62 8.92 -17.36
C PHE A 11 5.94 7.73 -16.67
N TYR A 12 4.73 7.33 -17.09
CA TYR A 12 4.07 6.14 -16.52
C TYR A 12 4.79 4.85 -16.82
N GLU A 13 5.29 4.69 -18.03
CA GLU A 13 6.06 3.51 -18.42
C GLU A 13 7.33 3.38 -17.57
N PHE A 14 8.03 4.49 -17.32
CA PHE A 14 9.20 4.52 -16.45
C PHE A 14 8.88 4.07 -15.01
N PHE A 15 7.78 4.58 -14.43
CA PHE A 15 7.36 4.22 -13.07
C PHE A 15 6.52 2.93 -12.99
N SER A 16 6.21 2.30 -14.13
CA SER A 16 5.39 1.10 -14.16
C SER A 16 6.17 -0.12 -13.67
N LEU A 17 5.52 -0.88 -12.79
CA LEU A 17 5.96 -2.18 -12.32
C LEU A 17 5.05 -3.31 -12.83
N SER A 18 4.32 -3.08 -13.92
CA SER A 18 3.33 -4.03 -14.48
C SER A 18 3.91 -5.37 -14.94
N HIS A 19 5.22 -5.43 -15.17
CA HIS A 19 5.96 -6.66 -15.50
C HIS A 19 6.23 -7.54 -14.26
N LEU A 20 6.01 -7.02 -13.05
CA LEU A 20 6.20 -7.75 -11.80
C LEU A 20 4.88 -8.33 -11.31
N THR A 21 4.96 -9.51 -10.70
CA THR A 21 3.82 -10.10 -10.00
C THR A 21 3.53 -9.28 -8.74
N PRO A 22 2.31 -8.72 -8.56
CA PRO A 22 1.97 -8.02 -7.34
C PRO A 22 2.01 -9.03 -6.18
N PRO A 23 2.62 -8.72 -5.02
CA PRO A 23 2.74 -9.69 -3.94
C PRO A 23 1.40 -10.03 -3.27
N LEU A 24 0.37 -9.20 -3.47
CA LEU A 24 -0.95 -9.28 -2.86
C LEU A 24 -2.04 -9.18 -3.92
N GLN A 25 -3.15 -9.90 -3.71
CA GLN A 25 -4.41 -9.66 -4.41
C GLN A 25 -5.22 -8.57 -3.69
N PHE A 26 -5.36 -8.68 -2.37
CA PHE A 26 -6.02 -7.66 -1.55
C PHE A 26 -5.58 -7.70 -0.09
N ILE A 27 -5.78 -6.57 0.60
CA ILE A 27 -5.86 -6.47 2.06
C ILE A 27 -7.21 -5.86 2.38
N ARG A 28 -7.98 -6.48 3.28
CA ARG A 28 -9.21 -5.91 3.79
C ARG A 28 -9.25 -5.98 5.31
N ARG A 29 -9.84 -4.97 5.94
CA ARG A 29 -10.15 -5.00 7.37
C ARG A 29 -11.32 -5.95 7.59
N GLU A 30 -11.16 -6.86 8.53
CA GLU A 30 -12.24 -7.75 8.96
C GLU A 30 -13.15 -7.02 9.95
N THR A 31 -14.45 -7.06 9.69
CA THR A 31 -15.50 -6.58 10.59
C THR A 31 -15.90 -7.71 11.53
N ARG A 32 -15.20 -7.83 12.67
CA ARG A 32 -15.62 -8.73 13.74
C ARG A 32 -16.84 -8.19 14.47
N LYS A 33 -17.75 -9.08 14.87
CA LYS A 33 -18.85 -8.76 15.79
C LYS A 33 -18.27 -8.57 17.20
N VAL A 34 -18.81 -7.60 17.92
CA VAL A 34 -18.29 -6.99 19.16
C VAL A 34 -18.22 -7.97 20.37
N ASP A 35 -18.67 -9.21 20.22
CA ASP A 35 -18.93 -10.14 21.35
C ASP A 35 -17.73 -11.01 21.79
N GLU A 36 -16.55 -10.86 21.20
CA GLU A 36 -15.35 -11.58 21.65
C GLU A 36 -14.62 -10.80 22.74
N VAL A 37 -14.26 -11.46 23.86
CA VAL A 37 -13.37 -10.90 24.87
C VAL A 37 -11.99 -10.74 24.22
N LEU A 38 -11.74 -9.54 23.71
CA LEU A 38 -10.50 -9.21 23.03
C LEU A 38 -9.38 -9.04 24.06
N PRO A 39 -8.16 -9.54 23.78
CA PRO A 39 -6.98 -9.21 24.56
C PRO A 39 -6.83 -7.69 24.65
N ASN A 40 -6.37 -7.18 25.79
CA ASN A 40 -6.28 -5.73 26.08
C ASN A 40 -5.47 -4.93 25.04
N ASP A 41 -4.62 -5.62 24.27
CA ASP A 41 -3.73 -5.00 23.27
C ASP A 41 -4.26 -5.08 21.83
N TYR A 42 -5.39 -5.75 21.58
CA TYR A 42 -5.98 -5.89 20.24
C TYR A 42 -6.48 -4.55 19.67
N LEU A 43 -6.26 -4.34 18.37
CA LEU A 43 -6.71 -3.14 17.65
C LEU A 43 -7.70 -3.46 16.53
N PHE A 44 -7.31 -4.34 15.60
CA PHE A 44 -8.15 -4.75 14.47
C PHE A 44 -7.61 -6.02 13.81
N SER A 45 -8.39 -6.57 12.89
CA SER A 45 -8.02 -7.74 12.11
C SER A 45 -8.00 -7.45 10.63
N LEU A 46 -7.09 -8.11 9.93
CA LEU A 46 -6.89 -8.02 8.50
C LEU A 46 -7.01 -9.40 7.88
N GLU A 47 -7.67 -9.45 6.73
CA GLU A 47 -7.58 -10.55 5.80
C GLU A 47 -6.70 -10.13 4.64
N VAL A 48 -5.60 -10.87 4.48
CA VAL A 48 -4.58 -10.62 3.47
C VAL A 48 -4.60 -11.78 2.49
N LYS A 49 -4.99 -11.52 1.24
CA LYS A 49 -4.94 -12.51 0.17
C LYS A 49 -3.68 -12.30 -0.66
N LEU A 50 -2.79 -13.29 -0.63
CA LEU A 50 -1.54 -13.29 -1.39
C LEU A 50 -1.83 -13.54 -2.88
N PHE A 51 -0.87 -13.18 -3.74
CA PHE A 51 -0.99 -13.36 -5.20
C PHE A 51 -1.25 -14.80 -5.63
N ASN A 52 -0.73 -15.77 -4.89
CA ASN A 52 -0.92 -17.19 -5.12
C ASN A 52 -2.27 -17.73 -4.60
N GLY A 53 -3.17 -16.85 -4.14
CA GLY A 53 -4.48 -17.20 -3.62
C GLY A 53 -4.51 -17.59 -2.14
N LYS A 54 -3.36 -17.75 -1.48
CA LYS A 54 -3.30 -18.06 -0.04
C LYS A 54 -3.91 -16.92 0.77
N LEU A 55 -4.80 -17.26 1.69
CA LEU A 55 -5.39 -16.34 2.64
C LEU A 55 -4.63 -16.36 3.97
N VAL A 56 -4.33 -15.19 4.51
CA VAL A 56 -3.66 -15.01 5.80
C VAL A 56 -4.51 -14.10 6.66
N LEU A 57 -4.92 -14.60 7.82
CA LEU A 57 -5.56 -13.80 8.86
C LEU A 57 -4.48 -13.22 9.77
N VAL A 58 -4.54 -11.90 9.95
CA VAL A 58 -3.58 -11.15 10.74
C VAL A 58 -4.33 -10.31 11.76
N GLU A 59 -3.87 -10.36 13.00
CA GLU A 59 -4.34 -9.49 14.07
C GLU A 59 -3.30 -8.40 14.32
N ALA A 60 -3.77 -7.16 14.41
CA ALA A 60 -2.97 -6.01 14.77
C ALA A 60 -3.18 -5.69 16.25
N CYS A 61 -2.08 -5.48 16.96
CA CYS A 61 -2.05 -5.09 18.36
C CYS A 61 -1.05 -3.94 18.57
N ARG A 62 -1.00 -3.37 19.77
CA ARG A 62 -0.05 -2.28 20.09
C ARG A 62 1.43 -2.67 19.85
N LYS A 63 1.77 -3.96 19.90
CA LYS A 63 3.15 -4.48 19.72
C LYS A 63 3.50 -4.79 18.25
N GLY A 64 2.51 -4.87 17.36
CA GLY A 64 2.72 -5.18 15.95
C GLY A 64 1.61 -6.05 15.35
N PHE A 65 1.99 -6.97 14.49
CA PHE A 65 1.10 -7.85 13.73
C PHE A 65 1.44 -9.31 14.04
N HIS A 66 0.42 -10.14 14.24
CA HIS A 66 0.60 -11.57 14.42
C HIS A 66 -0.42 -12.40 13.63
N ASN A 67 -0.06 -13.64 13.32
CA ASN A 67 -0.96 -14.58 12.69
C ASN A 67 -1.95 -15.19 13.70
N THR A 68 -3.16 -15.48 13.25
CA THR A 68 -4.22 -16.10 14.06
C THR A 68 -4.06 -17.64 14.18
N GLY A 69 -2.82 -18.15 14.27
CA GLY A 69 -2.50 -19.59 14.17
C GLY A 69 -1.75 -20.20 15.37
N LYS A 70 -1.56 -21.53 15.35
CA LYS A 70 -0.95 -22.32 16.45
C LYS A 70 0.48 -21.90 16.84
N HIS A 71 1.24 -21.34 15.90
CA HIS A 71 2.55 -20.74 16.16
C HIS A 71 2.42 -19.25 15.91
N GLY A 72 2.22 -18.49 17.01
CA GLY A 72 2.06 -17.05 16.97
C GLY A 72 3.38 -16.37 16.65
N ILE A 73 3.57 -15.99 15.39
CA ILE A 73 4.68 -15.15 14.95
C ILE A 73 4.23 -13.70 15.16
N LEU A 74 4.98 -12.94 15.95
CA LEU A 74 4.77 -11.51 16.14
C LEU A 74 5.89 -10.74 15.42
N CYS A 75 5.51 -9.82 14.53
CA CYS A 75 6.43 -8.89 13.88
C CYS A 75 5.95 -7.46 14.09
N HIS A 76 6.88 -6.49 14.12
CA HIS A 76 6.54 -5.08 14.30
C HIS A 76 5.81 -4.46 13.10
N ASN A 77 5.95 -5.05 11.90
CA ASN A 77 5.23 -4.63 10.70
C ASN A 77 4.64 -5.84 9.94
N LEU A 78 3.62 -5.55 9.13
CA LEU A 78 2.89 -6.54 8.35
C LEU A 78 3.78 -7.23 7.30
N VAL A 79 4.71 -6.50 6.69
CA VAL A 79 5.57 -7.04 5.64
C VAL A 79 6.43 -8.17 6.19
N ASP A 80 7.13 -7.95 7.31
CA ASP A 80 7.99 -8.95 7.93
C ASP A 80 7.21 -10.19 8.35
N LEU A 81 5.99 -10.01 8.87
CA LEU A 81 5.10 -11.12 9.18
C LEU A 81 4.79 -11.94 7.91
N LEU A 82 4.37 -11.29 6.83
CA LEU A 82 4.00 -11.98 5.58
C LEU A 82 5.20 -12.67 4.93
N ARG A 83 6.40 -12.08 5.02
CA ARG A 83 7.66 -12.69 4.56
C ARG A 83 7.95 -13.98 5.32
N GLN A 84 7.77 -14.00 6.64
CA GLN A 84 7.95 -15.20 7.46
C GLN A 84 6.86 -16.26 7.20
N LEU A 85 5.62 -15.85 6.91
CA LEU A 85 4.49 -16.75 6.69
C LEU A 85 4.41 -17.34 5.27
N SER A 86 5.11 -16.76 4.30
CA SER A 86 5.02 -17.17 2.89
C SER A 86 6.28 -16.85 2.10
N ARG A 87 7.05 -17.88 1.75
CA ARG A 87 8.21 -17.76 0.84
C ARG A 87 7.82 -17.21 -0.53
N ALA A 88 6.62 -17.53 -1.02
CA ALA A 88 6.11 -16.96 -2.27
C ALA A 88 5.97 -15.44 -2.17
N PHE A 89 5.40 -14.95 -1.06
CA PHE A 89 5.30 -13.50 -0.80
C PHE A 89 6.67 -12.86 -0.67
N ASP A 90 7.58 -13.47 0.10
CA ASP A 90 8.95 -12.97 0.27
C ASP A 90 9.66 -12.76 -1.07
N ASN A 91 9.61 -13.77 -1.96
CA ASN A 91 10.17 -13.67 -3.30
C ASN A 91 9.53 -12.54 -4.13
N ALA A 92 8.19 -12.47 -4.17
CA ALA A 92 7.48 -11.44 -4.94
C ALA A 92 7.75 -10.03 -4.40
N TYR A 93 7.82 -9.87 -3.08
CA TYR A 93 8.15 -8.61 -2.43
C TYR A 93 9.60 -8.19 -2.72
N ASN A 94 10.55 -9.13 -2.71
CA ASN A 94 11.95 -8.83 -3.07
C ASN A 94 12.08 -8.36 -4.53
N GLU A 95 11.41 -9.02 -5.47
CA GLU A 95 11.38 -8.57 -6.87
C GLU A 95 10.74 -7.18 -7.02
N LEU A 96 9.66 -6.91 -6.27
CA LEU A 96 9.03 -5.58 -6.22
C LEU A 96 10.02 -4.51 -5.72
N MET A 97 10.70 -4.77 -4.60
CA MET A 97 11.67 -3.85 -4.02
C MET A 97 12.86 -3.63 -4.94
N LYS A 98 13.34 -4.68 -5.62
CA LYS A 98 14.39 -4.57 -6.64
C LYS A 98 13.95 -3.69 -7.80
N GLY A 99 12.75 -3.92 -8.36
CA GLY A 99 12.20 -3.10 -9.44
C GLY A 99 12.03 -1.63 -9.03
N PHE A 100 11.69 -1.37 -7.76
CA PHE A 100 11.66 -0.03 -7.19
C PHE A 100 13.05 0.61 -7.12
N LEU A 101 14.05 -0.10 -6.61
CA LEU A 101 15.43 0.41 -6.48
C LEU A 101 16.07 0.67 -7.84
N GLU A 102 15.83 -0.17 -8.84
CA GLU A 102 16.33 0.01 -10.20
C GLU A 102 15.85 1.33 -10.83
N ARG A 103 14.57 1.67 -10.60
CA ARG A 103 13.92 2.88 -11.11
C ARG A 103 14.11 4.10 -10.22
N ASN A 104 14.42 3.89 -8.94
CA ASN A 104 14.57 4.92 -7.92
C ASN A 104 15.81 4.68 -7.05
N LYS A 105 17.00 4.81 -7.68
CA LYS A 105 18.31 4.58 -7.05
C LYS A 105 18.56 5.44 -5.81
N PHE A 106 17.88 6.58 -5.69
CA PHE A 106 18.03 7.51 -4.57
C PHE A 106 16.91 7.40 -3.52
N GLY A 107 15.94 6.48 -3.70
CA GLY A 107 14.78 6.37 -2.80
C GLY A 107 13.86 7.60 -2.80
N ASN A 108 14.07 8.52 -3.72
CA ASN A 108 13.30 9.74 -3.87
C ASN A 108 12.10 9.48 -4.75
N LEU A 109 11.03 8.96 -4.14
CA LEU A 109 9.73 8.91 -4.81
C LEU A 109 9.32 10.35 -5.16
N PRO A 110 8.84 10.62 -6.38
CA PRO A 110 8.27 11.92 -6.72
C PRO A 110 7.27 12.34 -5.65
N TYR A 111 7.28 13.62 -5.27
CA TYR A 111 6.60 14.14 -4.07
C TYR A 111 5.16 13.64 -3.91
N GLY A 112 4.40 13.51 -4.98
CA GLY A 112 3.03 13.03 -4.89
C GLY A 112 2.76 11.66 -5.49
N LEU A 113 3.80 10.85 -5.68
CA LEU A 113 3.66 9.43 -5.34
C LEU A 113 3.56 9.28 -3.79
N ARG A 114 4.28 10.11 -3.02
CA ARG A 114 4.17 10.09 -1.54
C ARG A 114 2.85 10.65 -1.03
N ALA A 115 2.33 11.70 -1.69
CA ALA A 115 1.06 12.33 -1.37
C ALA A 115 -0.15 11.78 -2.17
N ASN A 116 -0.05 10.64 -2.86
CA ASN A 116 -1.14 10.07 -3.71
C ASN A 116 -1.76 11.04 -4.74
N THR A 117 -1.04 12.09 -5.14
CA THR A 117 -1.59 13.27 -5.84
C THR A 117 -1.22 13.36 -7.32
N TRP A 118 -0.41 12.45 -7.87
CA TRP A 118 0.19 12.71 -9.19
C TRP A 118 -0.69 12.37 -10.38
N LEU A 119 -1.80 11.67 -10.18
CA LEU A 119 -2.70 11.36 -11.29
C LEU A 119 -4.16 11.41 -10.89
N VAL A 120 -4.77 12.51 -11.31
CA VAL A 120 -6.13 12.52 -11.82
C VAL A 120 -6.00 12.01 -13.27
N PRO A 121 -6.45 10.78 -13.63
CA PRO A 121 -6.50 10.37 -15.03
C PRO A 121 -7.19 11.46 -15.88
N PRO A 122 -6.82 11.71 -17.15
CA PRO A 122 -7.42 12.79 -17.93
C PRO A 122 -8.95 12.78 -17.96
N VAL A 123 -9.56 11.58 -17.94
CA VAL A 123 -11.01 11.40 -17.85
C VAL A 123 -11.60 11.94 -16.53
N VAL A 124 -10.86 11.85 -15.42
CA VAL A 124 -11.25 12.40 -14.12
C VAL A 124 -11.15 13.93 -14.12
N ALA A 125 -10.19 14.51 -14.86
CA ALA A 125 -10.08 15.97 -15.04
C ALA A 125 -11.16 16.53 -15.98
N GLN A 126 -11.57 15.75 -16.98
CA GLN A 126 -12.61 16.13 -17.95
C GLN A 126 -14.03 15.97 -17.39
N MET A 127 -14.25 15.01 -16.49
CA MET A 127 -15.57 14.69 -15.92
C MET A 127 -15.52 14.51 -14.40
N PRO A 128 -15.15 15.55 -13.63
CA PRO A 128 -14.96 15.45 -12.18
C PRO A 128 -16.24 15.09 -11.41
N SER A 129 -17.43 15.36 -11.96
CA SER A 129 -18.72 15.02 -11.34
C SER A 129 -19.07 13.53 -11.38
N ILE A 130 -18.41 12.75 -12.25
CA ILE A 130 -18.70 11.31 -12.43
C ILE A 130 -17.75 10.44 -11.62
N PHE A 131 -16.57 10.97 -11.29
CA PHE A 131 -15.59 10.23 -10.52
C PHE A 131 -15.75 10.48 -9.02
N PRO A 132 -15.61 9.43 -8.19
CA PRO A 132 -15.51 9.61 -6.75
C PRO A 132 -14.30 10.51 -6.45
N SER A 133 -14.44 11.37 -5.44
CA SER A 133 -13.34 12.20 -4.96
C SER A 133 -12.13 11.34 -4.65
N LEU A 134 -10.96 11.73 -5.17
CA LEU A 134 -9.72 11.04 -4.86
C LEU A 134 -9.49 11.08 -3.35
N PRO A 135 -8.93 10.02 -2.75
CA PRO A 135 -8.56 10.03 -1.35
C PRO A 135 -7.60 11.20 -1.09
N VAL A 136 -8.01 12.13 -0.24
CA VAL A 136 -7.18 13.21 0.26
C VAL A 136 -6.84 12.89 1.71
N GLU A 137 -5.59 13.12 2.09
CA GLU A 137 -5.18 13.13 3.49
C GLU A 137 -5.83 14.34 4.16
N ASP A 138 -7.06 14.18 4.67
CA ASP A 138 -7.84 15.24 5.31
C ASP A 138 -8.07 14.96 6.81
N ASP A 139 -8.76 15.88 7.48
CA ASP A 139 -9.05 15.78 8.92
C ASP A 139 -9.81 14.49 9.28
N LYS A 140 -10.55 13.87 8.34
CA LYS A 140 -11.24 12.60 8.60
C LYS A 140 -10.27 11.43 8.76
N TRP A 141 -9.07 11.53 8.19
CA TRP A 141 -7.99 10.56 8.33
C TRP A 141 -6.88 11.05 9.27
N GLY A 142 -7.09 12.18 9.95
CA GLY A 142 -6.13 12.77 10.89
C GLY A 142 -4.92 13.42 10.25
N GLY A 143 -5.01 13.76 8.95
CA GLY A 143 -3.95 14.45 8.22
C GLY A 143 -4.33 15.88 7.82
N ASN A 144 -3.34 16.70 7.49
CA ASN A 144 -3.51 18.16 7.35
C ASN A 144 -3.64 18.65 5.90
N GLY A 145 -4.10 17.81 4.97
CA GLY A 145 -4.21 18.18 3.56
C GLY A 145 -2.91 18.07 2.78
N GLY A 146 -1.82 17.58 3.38
CA GLY A 146 -0.55 17.38 2.67
C GLY A 146 0.08 18.70 2.22
N GLY A 147 0.45 19.55 3.19
CA GLY A 147 1.21 20.76 2.95
C GLY A 147 1.40 21.51 4.26
N LEU A 148 2.66 21.77 4.65
CA LEU A 148 2.92 22.84 5.61
C LEU A 148 2.37 24.11 4.96
N GLY A 149 1.32 24.67 5.58
CA GLY A 149 0.49 25.71 5.01
C GLY A 149 1.26 26.88 4.44
N ARG A 150 0.72 27.41 3.34
CA ARG A 150 0.90 28.74 2.74
C ARG A 150 1.88 29.66 3.48
N ASP A 151 2.98 30.01 2.80
CA ASP A 151 3.46 31.39 2.80
C ASP A 151 2.77 32.16 1.67
#